data_AF-A0A946G9L4-F1
#
_entry.id   AF-A0A946G9L4-F1
#
_cell.length_a   1.000
_cell.length_b   1.000
_cell.length_c   1.000
_cell.angle_alpha   90.00
_cell.angle_beta   90.00
_cell.angle_gamma   90.00
#
_symmetry.space_group_name_H-M   'P 1'
#
loop_
_entity.id
_entity.type
_entity.pdbx_description
1 polymer ?
#
loop_
_entity_poly.entity_id
_entity_poly.type
_entity_poly.pdbx_seq_one_letter_code
_entity_poly.pdbx_strand_id
1 'polypeptide(L)'
;MKLQPLILLAVIPILFAAPPPRVTDKDLARFERLVTPKERPDLGAIESYEKAEARNLATAKRMVDFLDSAGQSTLISQPDSLAPSQDEIEDPLKGLFEPEPDTLLISCSKGIYLDGESYEIDYLGKVKIQGKGLTMTCDKQLKALFYPPEKKEAEKKLPPEESKKDPLAKFGGFGELKQFTAGGNVRVNGKTEDGQKVYMGGDNALYEMSKGGELENSTITFRGKKIGFMMGDVTDKSDKATSYAMTSISDDAWIKAVIRGRMLFVEWSPTGWLTKVGFPPQAPEKK
;
A
#
# COMPACT_ATOMS: atom_id res chain seq x y z
N MET A 1 -40.90 90.26 3.93
CA MET A 1 -40.75 89.17 4.92
C MET A 1 -40.47 87.89 4.14
N LYS A 2 -39.19 87.61 3.88
CA LYS A 2 -38.38 86.54 4.52
C LYS A 2 -38.93 85.12 4.28
N LEU A 3 -38.61 84.58 3.11
CA LEU A 3 -38.52 83.14 2.86
C LEU A 3 -37.02 82.83 2.73
N GLN A 4 -36.45 82.22 3.76
CA GLN A 4 -35.21 81.45 3.62
C GLN A 4 -35.61 80.02 3.28
N PRO A 5 -34.92 79.39 2.33
CA PRO A 5 -34.44 78.05 2.56
C PRO A 5 -32.91 78.06 2.49
N LEU A 6 -32.31 77.73 3.63
CA LEU A 6 -30.92 77.37 3.77
C LEU A 6 -30.68 76.10 2.93
N ILE A 7 -29.93 76.21 1.83
CA ILE A 7 -29.44 75.04 1.10
C ILE A 7 -28.38 74.39 2.01
N LEU A 8 -28.75 73.31 2.69
CA LEU A 8 -27.83 72.47 3.43
C LEU A 8 -27.04 71.64 2.42
N LEU A 9 -25.83 72.09 2.08
CA LEU A 9 -24.80 71.30 1.40
C LEU A 9 -24.38 70.15 2.31
N ALA A 10 -25.09 69.02 2.22
CA ALA A 10 -24.63 67.76 2.81
C ALA A 10 -23.47 67.23 1.96
N VAL A 11 -22.25 67.38 2.46
CA VAL A 11 -21.04 66.75 1.93
C VAL A 11 -21.23 65.24 2.05
N ILE A 12 -21.36 64.55 0.92
CA ILE A 12 -21.36 63.08 0.88
C ILE A 12 -19.93 62.62 1.22
N PRO A 13 -19.70 61.87 2.32
CA PRO A 13 -18.40 61.26 2.53
C PRO A 13 -18.21 60.18 1.47
N ILE A 14 -17.24 60.40 0.58
CA ILE A 14 -16.75 59.35 -0.33
C ILE A 14 -16.16 58.26 0.57
N LEU A 15 -16.89 57.15 0.72
CA LEU A 15 -16.36 55.91 1.25
C LEU A 15 -15.24 55.46 0.30
N PHE A 16 -13.99 55.76 0.66
CA PHE A 16 -12.85 55.08 0.08
C PHE A 16 -12.92 53.62 0.52
N ALA A 17 -13.51 52.77 -0.31
CA ALA A 17 -13.33 51.34 -0.20
C ALA A 17 -11.82 51.09 -0.30
N ALA A 18 -11.22 50.57 0.76
CA ALA A 18 -9.82 50.15 0.72
C ALA A 18 -9.64 49.19 -0.46
N PRO A 19 -8.60 49.35 -1.29
CA PRO A 19 -8.35 48.44 -2.39
C PRO A 19 -8.32 47.01 -1.84
N PRO A 20 -8.96 46.04 -2.52
CA PRO A 20 -9.01 44.67 -2.04
C PRO A 20 -7.58 44.19 -1.73
N PRO A 21 -7.39 43.44 -0.63
CA PRO A 21 -6.07 43.00 -0.20
C PRO A 21 -5.37 42.36 -1.39
N ARG A 22 -4.21 42.91 -1.76
CA ARG A 22 -3.43 42.41 -2.89
C ARG A 22 -3.01 40.97 -2.56
N VAL A 23 -3.33 40.06 -3.47
CA VAL A 23 -2.88 38.67 -3.41
C VAL A 23 -1.37 38.68 -3.19
N THR A 24 -0.92 38.12 -2.07
CA THR A 24 0.50 38.05 -1.77
C THR A 24 1.13 36.91 -2.58
N ASP A 25 2.45 36.93 -2.79
CA ASP A 25 3.15 35.83 -3.46
C ASP A 25 2.91 34.47 -2.77
N LYS A 26 2.65 34.49 -1.45
CA LYS A 26 2.25 33.30 -0.68
C LYS A 26 0.85 32.82 -1.02
N ASP A 27 -0.10 33.73 -1.23
CA ASP A 27 -1.47 33.39 -1.63
C ASP A 27 -1.50 32.88 -3.07
N LEU A 28 -0.66 33.45 -3.95
CA LEU A 28 -0.50 33.02 -5.33
C LEU A 28 0.15 31.62 -5.39
N ALA A 29 1.23 31.37 -4.65
CA ALA A 29 1.85 30.05 -4.56
C ALA A 29 0.92 28.99 -3.97
N ARG A 30 0.10 29.37 -2.98
CA ARG A 30 -0.94 28.50 -2.42
C ARG A 30 -2.03 28.19 -3.45
N PHE A 31 -2.49 29.20 -4.19
CA PHE A 31 -3.47 29.02 -5.25
C PHE A 31 -2.94 28.12 -6.36
N GLU A 32 -1.72 28.37 -6.86
CA GLU A 32 -1.07 27.54 -7.87
C GLU A 32 -0.91 26.08 -7.41
N ARG A 33 -0.52 25.85 -6.14
CA ARG A 33 -0.50 24.50 -5.56
C ARG A 33 -1.88 23.83 -5.53
N LEU A 34 -2.95 24.59 -5.33
CA LEU A 34 -4.33 24.07 -5.27
C LEU A 34 -4.94 23.82 -6.65
N VAL A 35 -4.53 24.57 -7.68
CA VAL A 35 -5.08 24.47 -9.04
C VAL A 35 -4.22 23.67 -10.00
N THR A 36 -2.95 23.38 -9.66
CA THR A 36 -2.11 22.51 -10.49
C THR A 36 -2.68 21.09 -10.46
N PRO A 37 -3.02 20.50 -11.62
CA PRO A 37 -3.39 19.09 -11.69
C PRO A 37 -2.26 18.26 -11.08
N LYS A 38 -2.53 17.63 -9.93
CA LYS A 38 -1.55 16.80 -9.24
C LYS A 38 -1.32 15.54 -10.08
N GLU A 39 -0.21 15.48 -10.82
CA GLU A 39 0.22 14.25 -11.51
C GLU A 39 0.54 13.13 -10.52
N ARG A 40 0.92 13.50 -9.30
CA ARG A 40 1.13 12.60 -8.18
C ARG A 40 0.22 13.01 -7.03
N PRO A 41 -0.51 12.06 -6.45
CA PRO A 41 -1.30 12.34 -5.28
C PRO A 41 -0.53 13.06 -4.17
N ASP A 42 -1.13 14.06 -3.51
CA ASP A 42 -0.51 14.66 -2.31
C ASP A 42 -0.65 13.65 -1.17
N LEU A 43 0.43 12.90 -1.00
CA LEU A 43 0.54 11.67 -0.23
C LEU A 43 0.29 11.83 1.28
N GLY A 44 -0.13 13.00 1.79
CA GLY A 44 -0.34 13.22 3.21
C GLY A 44 0.78 12.62 4.05
N ALA A 45 2.03 13.08 3.86
CA ALA A 45 3.24 12.74 4.60
C ALA A 45 3.19 11.48 5.50
N ILE A 46 2.98 10.29 4.93
CA ILE A 46 3.36 9.04 5.62
C ILE A 46 4.82 8.85 5.30
N GLU A 47 5.69 9.39 6.15
CA GLU A 47 7.16 9.40 6.00
C GLU A 47 7.74 8.00 5.71
N SER A 48 7.11 6.94 6.22
CA SER A 48 7.53 5.56 5.94
C SER A 48 7.35 5.15 4.48
N TYR A 49 6.35 5.70 3.79
CA TYR A 49 6.09 5.42 2.38
C TYR A 49 7.14 6.08 1.47
N GLU A 50 7.52 7.32 1.75
CA GLU A 50 8.57 8.02 1.00
C GLU A 50 9.93 7.32 1.17
N LYS A 51 10.25 6.89 2.40
CA LYS A 51 11.43 6.07 2.67
C LYS A 51 11.40 4.74 1.91
N ALA A 52 10.24 4.09 1.84
CA ALA A 52 10.08 2.85 1.10
C ALA A 52 10.26 3.06 -0.41
N GLU A 53 9.70 4.14 -0.97
CA GLU A 53 9.85 4.48 -2.38
C GLU A 53 11.30 4.77 -2.76
N ALA A 54 12.03 5.51 -1.92
CA ALA A 54 13.46 5.76 -2.13
C ALA A 54 14.28 4.45 -2.15
N ARG A 55 13.98 3.50 -1.26
CA ARG A 55 14.60 2.17 -1.26
C ARG A 55 14.25 1.37 -2.51
N ASN A 56 12.98 1.40 -2.92
CA ASN A 56 12.54 0.71 -4.14
C ASN A 56 13.28 1.21 -5.38
N LEU A 57 13.50 2.52 -5.49
CA LEU A 57 14.28 3.12 -6.58
C LEU A 57 15.75 2.70 -6.54
N ALA A 58 16.37 2.69 -5.35
CA ALA A 58 17.75 2.22 -5.19
C ALA A 58 17.91 0.75 -5.57
N THR A 59 16.97 -0.10 -5.16
CA THR A 59 16.96 -1.54 -5.48
C THR A 59 16.76 -1.77 -6.97
N ALA A 60 15.80 -1.05 -7.59
CA ALA A 60 15.58 -1.12 -9.03
C ALA A 60 16.83 -0.75 -9.82
N LYS A 61 17.57 0.27 -9.37
CA LYS A 61 18.85 0.64 -9.97
C LYS A 61 19.87 -0.50 -9.87
N ARG A 62 20.08 -1.09 -8.68
CA ARG A 62 20.99 -2.23 -8.49
C ARG A 62 20.61 -3.42 -9.38
N MET A 63 19.32 -3.72 -9.50
CA MET A 63 18.82 -4.80 -10.36
C MET A 63 19.11 -4.54 -11.84
N VAL A 64 18.93 -3.30 -12.32
CA VAL A 64 19.27 -2.91 -13.70
C VAL A 64 20.77 -3.05 -13.94
N ASP A 65 21.60 -2.51 -13.04
CA ASP A 65 23.06 -2.61 -13.13
C ASP A 65 23.51 -4.10 -13.18
N PHE A 66 22.87 -4.97 -12.38
CA PHE A 66 23.11 -6.41 -12.41
C PHE A 66 22.72 -7.06 -13.75
N LEU A 67 21.51 -6.79 -14.25
CA LEU A 67 21.05 -7.37 -15.52
C LEU A 67 21.88 -6.90 -16.71
N ASP A 68 22.33 -5.64 -16.69
CA ASP A 68 23.26 -5.10 -17.69
C ASP A 68 24.60 -5.85 -17.63
N SER A 69 25.14 -6.09 -16.43
CA SER A 69 26.38 -6.87 -16.26
C SER A 69 26.25 -8.33 -16.72
N ALA A 70 25.04 -8.90 -16.61
CA ALA A 70 24.72 -10.26 -17.04
C ALA A 70 24.33 -10.35 -18.53
N GLY A 71 24.25 -9.22 -19.25
CA GLY A 71 23.78 -9.18 -20.64
C GLY A 71 22.30 -9.54 -20.82
N GLN A 72 21.49 -9.40 -19.77
CA GLN A 72 20.07 -9.79 -19.71
C GLN A 72 19.10 -8.60 -19.54
N SER A 73 19.51 -7.41 -19.97
CA SER A 73 18.77 -6.15 -19.82
C SER A 73 17.33 -6.18 -20.35
N THR A 74 17.01 -7.07 -21.29
CA THR A 74 15.67 -7.20 -21.88
C THR A 74 14.66 -7.94 -21.01
N LEU A 75 15.07 -8.66 -19.96
CA LEU A 75 14.16 -9.48 -19.13
C LEU A 75 13.07 -8.67 -18.41
N ILE A 76 13.38 -7.43 -18.01
CA ILE A 76 12.40 -6.55 -17.32
C ILE A 76 11.29 -6.11 -18.29
N SER A 77 11.65 -5.86 -19.56
CA SER A 77 10.75 -5.31 -20.58
C SER A 77 9.95 -6.37 -21.31
N GLN A 78 10.26 -7.66 -21.13
CA GLN A 78 9.47 -8.73 -21.72
C GLN A 78 8.03 -8.65 -21.20
N PRO A 79 7.02 -8.61 -22.10
CA PRO A 79 5.64 -8.76 -21.68
C PRO A 79 5.51 -10.10 -20.94
N ASP A 80 4.60 -10.19 -19.98
CA ASP A 80 4.25 -11.50 -19.43
C ASP A 80 3.90 -12.38 -20.63
N SER A 81 4.69 -13.43 -20.87
CA SER A 81 4.17 -14.54 -21.66
C SER A 81 2.89 -14.93 -20.94
N LEU A 82 1.76 -15.00 -21.66
CA LEU A 82 0.54 -15.56 -21.11
C LEU A 82 0.97 -16.90 -20.52
N ALA A 83 1.04 -16.99 -19.19
CA ALA A 83 0.98 -18.28 -18.54
C ALA A 83 -0.20 -18.98 -19.22
N PRO A 84 -0.01 -20.16 -19.82
CA PRO A 84 -1.08 -20.83 -20.54
C PRO A 84 -2.30 -20.76 -19.64
N SER A 85 -3.45 -20.32 -20.21
CA SER A 85 -4.67 -20.21 -19.42
C SER A 85 -4.83 -21.54 -18.71
N GLN A 86 -4.97 -21.49 -17.38
CA GLN A 86 -5.30 -22.66 -16.59
C GLN A 86 -6.76 -23.02 -16.88
N ASP A 87 -7.06 -23.36 -18.12
CA ASP A 87 -8.28 -24.01 -18.54
C ASP A 87 -7.96 -25.51 -18.58
N GLU A 88 -8.50 -26.21 -17.58
CA GLU A 88 -8.74 -27.67 -17.57
C GLU A 88 -7.53 -28.60 -17.75
N ILE A 89 -6.47 -28.38 -16.98
CA ILE A 89 -5.62 -29.50 -16.55
C ILE A 89 -5.82 -29.63 -15.05
N GLU A 90 -6.41 -30.74 -14.59
CA GLU A 90 -6.34 -31.09 -13.16
C GLU A 90 -4.86 -31.21 -12.80
N ASP A 91 -4.35 -30.21 -12.10
CA ASP A 91 -2.98 -30.18 -11.59
C ASP A 91 -2.80 -31.41 -10.67
N PRO A 92 -1.93 -32.37 -11.02
CA PRO A 92 -1.67 -33.56 -10.20
C PRO A 92 -1.02 -33.22 -8.85
N LEU A 93 -0.66 -31.94 -8.61
CA LEU A 93 -0.15 -31.40 -7.35
C LEU A 93 -1.19 -30.55 -6.61
N LYS A 94 -2.44 -30.51 -7.09
CA LYS A 94 -3.55 -29.78 -6.44
C LYS A 94 -3.80 -30.37 -5.05
N GLY A 95 -3.59 -29.57 -4.02
CA GLY A 95 -3.66 -29.98 -2.61
C GLY A 95 -2.29 -30.24 -1.96
N LEU A 96 -1.22 -30.40 -2.73
CA LEU A 96 0.14 -30.61 -2.19
C LEU A 96 0.82 -29.31 -1.73
N PHE A 97 0.39 -28.17 -2.30
CA PHE A 97 0.88 -26.82 -1.97
C PHE A 97 -0.19 -25.95 -1.31
N GLU A 98 -1.23 -26.56 -0.73
CA GLU A 98 -2.07 -25.79 0.18
C GLU A 98 -1.18 -25.33 1.34
N PRO A 99 -1.03 -24.01 1.55
CA PRO A 99 -0.13 -23.52 2.57
C PRO A 99 -0.59 -24.06 3.91
N GLU A 100 0.30 -24.79 4.59
CA GLU A 100 0.10 -25.12 6.01
C GLU A 100 -0.20 -23.83 6.80
N PRO A 101 -0.87 -23.90 7.96
CA PRO A 101 -1.25 -22.71 8.73
C PRO A 101 -0.11 -21.73 8.99
N ASP A 102 1.12 -22.23 9.07
CA ASP A 102 2.35 -21.47 9.34
C ASP A 102 3.21 -21.22 8.09
N THR A 103 2.70 -21.52 6.90
CA THR A 103 3.41 -21.34 5.63
C THR A 103 2.82 -20.18 4.82
N LEU A 104 3.69 -19.40 4.20
CA LEU A 104 3.33 -18.41 3.18
C LEU A 104 3.83 -18.90 1.82
N LEU A 105 2.90 -19.10 0.88
CA LEU A 105 3.22 -19.42 -0.50
C LEU A 105 3.28 -18.12 -1.31
N ILE A 106 4.43 -17.83 -1.92
CA ILE A 106 4.61 -16.69 -2.83
C ILE A 106 4.92 -17.22 -4.23
N SER A 107 4.17 -16.77 -5.23
CA SER A 107 4.38 -17.10 -6.65
C SER A 107 4.41 -15.82 -7.48
N CYS A 108 5.13 -15.83 -8.61
CA CYS A 108 5.30 -14.69 -9.52
C CYS A 108 5.59 -15.16 -10.96
N SER A 109 5.32 -14.33 -11.97
CA SER A 109 5.41 -14.73 -13.39
C SER A 109 6.76 -14.47 -14.07
N LYS A 110 7.54 -13.48 -13.64
CA LYS A 110 8.77 -13.03 -14.33
C LYS A 110 10.06 -13.41 -13.61
N GLY A 111 9.99 -13.93 -12.40
CA GLY A 111 11.14 -14.43 -11.64
C GLY A 111 11.41 -13.66 -10.36
N ILE A 112 12.52 -14.00 -9.73
CA ILE A 112 12.91 -13.53 -8.40
C ILE A 112 14.33 -12.96 -8.50
N TYR A 113 14.52 -11.73 -8.02
CA TYR A 113 15.83 -11.13 -7.81
C TYR A 113 16.16 -11.11 -6.32
N LEU A 114 17.40 -11.45 -5.97
CA LEU A 114 17.86 -11.56 -4.60
C LEU A 114 19.10 -10.67 -4.41
N ASP A 115 19.01 -9.74 -3.46
CA ASP A 115 20.12 -8.91 -3.00
C ASP A 115 20.52 -9.34 -1.59
N GLY A 116 21.55 -10.17 -1.51
CA GLY A 116 22.05 -10.70 -0.24
C GLY A 116 22.83 -9.68 0.61
N GLU A 117 23.27 -8.56 0.02
CA GLU A 117 23.96 -7.50 0.77
C GLU A 117 22.96 -6.57 1.46
N SER A 118 21.85 -6.26 0.77
CA SER A 118 20.77 -5.41 1.28
C SER A 118 19.68 -6.19 2.04
N TYR A 119 19.73 -7.54 2.00
CA TYR A 119 18.71 -8.45 2.54
C TYR A 119 17.33 -8.21 1.92
N GLU A 120 17.29 -8.11 0.59
CA GLU A 120 16.08 -7.82 -0.19
C GLU A 120 15.75 -8.97 -1.17
N ILE A 121 14.46 -9.26 -1.33
CA ILE A 121 13.94 -10.19 -2.33
C ILE A 121 12.87 -9.49 -3.15
N ASP A 122 13.04 -9.48 -4.46
CA ASP A 122 12.12 -8.89 -5.42
C ASP A 122 11.44 -9.97 -6.26
N TYR A 123 10.12 -10.13 -6.08
CA TYR A 123 9.26 -10.99 -6.88
C TYR A 123 8.65 -10.18 -8.03
N LEU A 124 8.84 -10.61 -9.26
CA LEU A 124 8.52 -9.83 -10.46
C LEU A 124 7.35 -10.44 -11.23
N GLY A 125 6.39 -9.59 -11.60
CA GLY A 125 5.21 -9.93 -12.39
C GLY A 125 4.19 -10.79 -11.66
N LYS A 126 2.90 -10.44 -11.81
CA LYS A 126 1.73 -11.20 -11.30
C LYS A 126 2.01 -11.98 -10.02
N VAL A 127 2.32 -11.26 -8.95
CA VAL A 127 2.67 -11.86 -7.67
C VAL A 127 1.39 -12.27 -6.94
N LYS A 128 1.39 -13.48 -6.38
CA LYS A 128 0.32 -13.98 -5.51
C LYS A 128 0.95 -14.55 -4.24
N ILE A 129 0.46 -14.06 -3.10
CA ILE A 129 0.80 -14.52 -1.75
C ILE A 129 -0.42 -15.21 -1.16
N GLN A 130 -0.25 -16.40 -0.59
CA GLN A 130 -1.30 -17.15 0.09
C GLN A 130 -0.80 -17.61 1.47
N GLY A 131 -1.60 -17.38 2.51
CA GLY A 131 -1.34 -17.91 3.85
C GLY A 131 -2.34 -17.38 4.87
N LYS A 132 -2.55 -18.13 5.96
CA LYS A 132 -3.43 -17.77 7.09
C LYS A 132 -4.85 -17.30 6.67
N GLY A 133 -5.43 -17.95 5.65
CA GLY A 133 -6.78 -17.62 5.16
C GLY A 133 -6.88 -16.32 4.35
N LEU A 134 -5.75 -15.68 4.04
CA LEU A 134 -5.65 -14.49 3.21
C LEU A 134 -4.94 -14.81 1.89
N THR A 135 -5.34 -14.10 0.85
CA THR A 135 -4.67 -14.08 -0.45
C THR A 135 -4.42 -12.63 -0.85
N MET A 136 -3.16 -12.31 -1.14
CA MET A 136 -2.76 -11.02 -1.68
C MET A 136 -2.24 -11.19 -3.12
N THR A 137 -2.67 -10.33 -4.04
CA THR A 137 -2.18 -10.30 -5.42
C THR A 137 -1.69 -8.90 -5.79
N CYS A 138 -0.67 -8.81 -6.63
CA CYS A 138 -0.28 -7.58 -7.32
C CYS A 138 0.27 -7.86 -8.72
N ASP A 139 0.09 -6.93 -9.65
CA ASP A 139 0.34 -7.18 -11.07
C ASP A 139 1.79 -6.90 -11.48
N LYS A 140 2.51 -6.00 -10.78
CA LYS A 140 3.85 -5.56 -11.20
C LYS A 140 4.95 -6.25 -10.43
N GLN A 141 5.02 -6.05 -9.11
CA GLN A 141 6.12 -6.57 -8.31
C GLN A 141 5.79 -6.55 -6.81
N LEU A 142 6.52 -7.37 -6.06
CA LEU A 142 6.61 -7.32 -4.61
C LEU A 142 8.08 -7.28 -4.20
N LYS A 143 8.48 -6.28 -3.41
CA LYS A 143 9.82 -6.17 -2.83
C LYS A 143 9.75 -6.39 -1.33
N ALA A 144 10.42 -7.42 -0.83
CA ALA A 144 10.47 -7.75 0.58
C ALA A 144 11.87 -7.43 1.14
N LEU A 145 11.90 -6.68 2.24
CA LEU A 145 13.10 -6.31 2.98
C LEU A 145 13.11 -7.08 4.31
N PHE A 146 14.25 -7.68 4.62
CA PHE A 146 14.44 -8.47 5.83
C PHE A 146 15.46 -7.80 6.75
N TYR A 147 15.39 -8.16 8.04
CA TYR A 147 16.53 -7.92 8.92
C TYR A 147 17.67 -8.86 8.54
N PRO A 148 18.94 -8.47 8.82
CA PRO A 148 20.03 -9.43 8.81
C PRO A 148 19.72 -10.62 9.73
N PRO A 149 20.20 -11.82 9.39
CA PRO A 149 20.03 -12.99 10.24
C PRO A 149 20.70 -12.73 11.60
N GLU A 150 20.10 -13.25 12.67
CA GLU A 150 20.73 -13.17 13.99
C GLU A 150 22.06 -13.93 13.95
N LYS A 151 23.12 -13.29 14.44
CA LYS A 151 24.43 -13.95 14.53
C LYS A 151 24.31 -15.05 15.57
N LYS A 152 24.20 -16.30 15.14
CA LYS A 152 24.46 -17.44 16.02
C LYS A 152 25.94 -17.36 16.42
N GLU A 153 26.22 -17.28 17.72
CA GLU A 153 27.58 -17.51 18.19
C GLU A 153 27.98 -18.94 17.79
N ALA A 154 29.13 -19.05 17.15
CA ALA A 154 29.83 -20.26 16.70
C ALA A 154 29.37 -20.92 15.38
N GLU A 155 30.01 -20.52 14.29
CA GLU A 155 30.61 -21.48 13.35
C GLU A 155 32.09 -21.14 13.15
N LYS A 156 32.95 -22.16 13.21
CA LYS A 156 34.41 -22.06 13.08
C LYS A 156 34.73 -21.30 11.78
N LYS A 157 35.46 -20.19 11.91
CA LYS A 157 36.06 -19.49 10.76
C LYS A 157 36.86 -20.50 9.94
N LEU A 158 36.40 -20.81 8.73
CA LEU A 158 37.21 -21.50 7.73
C LEU A 158 38.48 -20.68 7.47
N PRO A 159 39.61 -21.33 7.13
CA PRO A 159 40.87 -20.64 6.87
C PRO A 159 40.70 -19.54 5.80
N PRO A 160 41.43 -18.41 5.90
CA PRO A 160 41.14 -17.19 5.14
C PRO A 160 41.38 -17.25 3.62
N GLU A 161 41.81 -18.38 3.07
CA GLU A 161 42.30 -18.48 1.68
C GLU A 161 41.28 -18.98 0.65
N GLU A 162 40.17 -19.60 1.05
CA GLU A 162 39.15 -20.09 0.09
C GLU A 162 37.89 -19.21 -0.03
N SER A 163 37.67 -18.26 0.88
CA SER A 163 36.44 -17.45 0.94
C SER A 163 36.32 -16.35 -0.11
N LYS A 164 37.33 -16.16 -0.97
CA LYS A 164 37.36 -15.08 -1.98
C LYS A 164 36.70 -15.39 -3.32
N LYS A 165 36.18 -16.61 -3.53
CA LYS A 165 35.61 -17.01 -4.83
C LYS A 165 34.13 -17.37 -4.83
N ASP A 166 33.50 -17.57 -3.67
CA ASP A 166 32.07 -17.87 -3.61
C ASP A 166 31.26 -16.58 -3.34
N PRO A 167 30.46 -16.09 -4.30
CA PRO A 167 29.59 -14.94 -4.10
C PRO A 167 28.55 -15.16 -2.99
N LEU A 168 28.26 -16.41 -2.61
CA LEU A 168 27.37 -16.76 -1.51
C LEU A 168 28.07 -16.81 -0.14
N ALA A 169 29.41 -16.74 -0.08
CA ALA A 169 30.14 -16.78 1.20
C ALA A 169 29.83 -15.60 2.14
N LYS A 170 29.28 -14.49 1.60
CA LYS A 170 28.80 -13.34 2.38
C LYS A 170 27.32 -13.44 2.75
N PHE A 171 26.57 -14.33 2.12
CA PHE A 171 25.14 -14.46 2.33
C PHE A 171 24.85 -15.41 3.49
N GLY A 172 24.60 -14.83 4.66
CA GLY A 172 24.27 -15.58 5.89
C GLY A 172 22.80 -15.99 6.03
N GLY A 173 21.98 -15.79 4.99
CA GLY A 173 20.53 -15.96 5.03
C GLY A 173 19.75 -14.69 5.35
N PHE A 174 18.44 -14.82 5.57
CA PHE A 174 17.53 -13.74 5.93
C PHE A 174 17.07 -13.89 7.39
N GLY A 175 16.97 -12.77 8.11
CA GLY A 175 16.25 -12.70 9.37
C GLY A 175 14.75 -12.50 9.17
N GLU A 176 14.09 -11.91 10.15
CA GLU A 176 12.65 -11.63 10.10
C GLU A 176 12.30 -10.62 9.00
N LEU A 177 11.08 -10.75 8.44
CA LEU A 177 10.53 -9.77 7.52
C LEU A 177 10.40 -8.41 8.22
N LYS A 178 11.01 -7.38 7.65
CA LYS A 178 10.94 -6.02 8.17
C LYS A 178 9.80 -5.24 7.53
N GLN A 179 9.72 -5.33 6.21
CA GLN A 179 8.86 -4.49 5.38
C GLN A 179 8.65 -5.19 4.03
N PHE A 180 7.50 -5.00 3.40
CA PHE A 180 7.39 -5.24 1.96
C PHE A 180 6.60 -4.13 1.27
N THR A 181 6.91 -3.91 0.00
CA THR A 181 6.10 -3.08 -0.90
C THR A 181 5.54 -3.93 -2.02
N ALA A 182 4.31 -3.66 -2.42
CA ALA A 182 3.67 -4.30 -3.56
C ALA A 182 3.13 -3.23 -4.50
N GLY A 183 3.32 -3.44 -5.80
CA GLY A 183 2.94 -2.50 -6.83
C GLY A 183 2.08 -3.12 -7.92
N GLY A 184 1.15 -2.32 -8.42
CA GLY A 184 0.19 -2.68 -9.46
C GLY A 184 -1.02 -3.40 -8.91
N ASN A 185 -2.18 -2.73 -8.90
CA ASN A 185 -3.50 -3.33 -8.63
C ASN A 185 -3.47 -4.33 -7.46
N VAL A 186 -2.95 -3.88 -6.32
CA VAL A 186 -2.83 -4.71 -5.13
C VAL A 186 -4.21 -5.04 -4.59
N ARG A 187 -4.48 -6.32 -4.36
CA ARG A 187 -5.74 -6.81 -3.79
C ARG A 187 -5.44 -7.82 -2.70
N VAL A 188 -6.07 -7.65 -1.55
CA VAL A 188 -6.06 -8.58 -0.43
C VAL A 188 -7.48 -9.05 -0.22
N ASN A 189 -7.68 -10.36 -0.21
CA ASN A 189 -8.96 -11.01 -0.01
C ASN A 189 -8.81 -12.10 1.05
N GLY A 190 -9.82 -12.31 1.87
CA GLY A 190 -9.88 -13.48 2.72
C GLY A 190 -11.05 -13.44 3.70
N LYS A 191 -10.93 -14.23 4.76
CA LYS A 191 -11.91 -14.27 5.85
C LYS A 191 -11.21 -14.07 7.18
N THR A 192 -11.84 -13.36 8.11
CA THR A 192 -11.42 -13.32 9.52
C THR A 192 -11.67 -14.67 10.20
N GLU A 193 -11.13 -14.87 11.41
CA GLU A 193 -11.45 -16.05 12.24
C GLU A 193 -12.96 -16.22 12.44
N ASP A 194 -13.70 -15.11 12.57
CA ASP A 194 -15.16 -15.08 12.72
C ASP A 194 -15.91 -15.34 11.39
N GLY A 195 -15.18 -15.62 10.31
CA GLY A 195 -15.74 -15.93 8.99
C GLY A 195 -16.15 -14.72 8.16
N GLN A 196 -15.98 -13.49 8.66
CA GLN A 196 -16.31 -12.27 7.91
C GLN A 196 -15.36 -12.10 6.73
N LYS A 197 -15.92 -11.82 5.56
CA LYS A 197 -15.11 -11.50 4.37
C LYS A 197 -14.35 -10.19 4.62
N VAL A 198 -13.09 -10.17 4.26
CA VAL A 198 -12.27 -8.95 4.25
C VAL A 198 -11.71 -8.76 2.85
N TYR A 199 -11.82 -7.53 2.36
CA TYR A 199 -11.18 -7.08 1.15
C TYR A 199 -10.49 -5.75 1.38
N MET A 200 -9.28 -5.62 0.88
CA MET A 200 -8.52 -4.36 0.81
C MET A 200 -7.80 -4.28 -0.52
N GLY A 201 -7.70 -3.11 -1.11
CA GLY A 201 -6.88 -2.97 -2.31
C GLY A 201 -6.67 -1.55 -2.76
N GLY A 202 -5.70 -1.36 -3.65
CA GLY A 202 -5.29 -0.07 -4.23
C GLY A 202 -4.26 -0.30 -5.34
N ASP A 203 -3.59 0.75 -5.81
CA ASP A 203 -2.52 0.57 -6.82
C ASP A 203 -1.24 0.05 -6.20
N ASN A 204 -0.93 0.46 -4.97
CA ASN A 204 0.26 0.07 -4.25
C ASN A 204 -0.07 -0.24 -2.79
N ALA A 205 0.75 -1.09 -2.17
CA ALA A 205 0.68 -1.38 -0.76
C ALA A 205 2.07 -1.33 -0.11
N LEU A 206 2.10 -0.88 1.13
CA LEU A 206 3.26 -0.93 2.01
C LEU A 206 2.88 -1.68 3.28
N TYR A 207 3.58 -2.77 3.58
CA TYR A 207 3.49 -3.50 4.83
C TYR A 207 4.73 -3.24 5.69
N GLU A 208 4.53 -2.96 6.97
CA GLU A 208 5.57 -2.72 7.96
C GLU A 208 5.34 -3.58 9.20
N MET A 209 6.39 -4.26 9.65
CA MET A 209 6.38 -5.04 10.88
C MET A 209 7.09 -4.28 12.00
N SER A 210 6.42 -4.08 13.14
CA SER A 210 7.07 -3.49 14.32
C SER A 210 7.93 -4.53 15.04
N LYS A 211 9.22 -4.25 15.24
CA LYS A 211 10.10 -5.07 16.10
C LYS A 211 10.23 -4.39 17.48
N GLY A 212 9.76 -5.04 18.56
CA GLY A 212 9.92 -4.47 19.91
C GLY A 212 8.93 -4.86 21.02
N GLY A 213 8.39 -6.09 21.06
CA GLY A 213 7.89 -6.67 22.31
C GLY A 213 6.50 -6.31 22.83
N GLU A 214 5.76 -5.38 22.23
CA GLU A 214 4.36 -5.11 22.62
C GLU A 214 3.40 -5.32 21.45
N LEU A 215 2.96 -6.57 21.31
CA LEU A 215 2.06 -7.11 20.27
C LEU A 215 2.59 -6.92 18.84
N GLU A 216 2.37 -7.92 17.99
CA GLU A 216 2.71 -7.92 16.56
C GLU A 216 1.90 -6.84 15.81
N ASN A 217 2.25 -5.57 16.02
CA ASN A 217 1.60 -4.46 15.37
C ASN A 217 2.14 -4.36 13.95
N SER A 218 1.52 -5.10 13.05
CA SER A 218 1.77 -4.95 11.63
C SER A 218 0.82 -3.91 11.05
N THR A 219 1.36 -3.08 10.16
CA THR A 219 0.58 -2.08 9.45
C THR A 219 0.67 -2.37 7.97
N ILE A 220 -0.48 -2.44 7.29
CA ILE A 220 -0.55 -2.41 5.84
C ILE A 220 -1.26 -1.15 5.36
N THR A 221 -0.62 -0.40 4.48
CA THR A 221 -1.10 0.85 3.93
C THR A 221 -1.31 0.71 2.42
N PHE A 222 -2.52 0.98 1.94
CA PHE A 222 -2.88 0.99 0.52
C PHE A 222 -2.97 2.42 -0.01
N ARG A 223 -2.52 2.64 -1.24
CA ARG A 223 -2.50 3.95 -1.91
C ARG A 223 -2.79 3.87 -3.40
N GLY A 224 -3.08 5.03 -3.98
CA GLY A 224 -3.30 5.22 -5.41
C GLY A 224 -4.78 5.21 -5.77
N LYS A 225 -5.09 4.80 -7.00
CA LYS A 225 -6.45 4.82 -7.53
C LYS A 225 -7.22 3.57 -7.13
N LYS A 226 -8.55 3.66 -7.21
CA LYS A 226 -9.48 2.52 -7.00
C LYS A 226 -9.23 1.81 -5.66
N ILE A 227 -9.00 2.60 -4.61
CA ILE A 227 -8.85 2.05 -3.26
C ILE A 227 -10.20 1.54 -2.80
N GLY A 228 -10.20 0.31 -2.31
CA GLY A 228 -11.39 -0.35 -1.79
C GLY A 228 -11.10 -1.01 -0.46
N PHE A 229 -12.09 -0.96 0.43
CA PHE A 229 -12.13 -1.74 1.66
C PHE A 229 -13.51 -2.34 1.82
N MET A 230 -13.57 -3.60 2.23
CA MET A 230 -14.81 -4.26 2.60
C MET A 230 -14.57 -5.12 3.84
N MET A 231 -15.54 -5.11 4.74
CA MET A 231 -15.63 -6.01 5.88
C MET A 231 -17.06 -6.55 5.95
N GLY A 232 -17.22 -7.87 5.96
CA GLY A 232 -18.50 -8.53 5.73
C GLY A 232 -18.96 -8.44 4.27
N ASP A 233 -20.23 -8.75 4.02
CA ASP A 233 -20.82 -8.67 2.69
C ASP A 233 -22.04 -7.73 2.69
N VAL A 234 -21.88 -6.52 2.12
CA VAL A 234 -22.94 -5.51 2.06
C VAL A 234 -24.10 -5.87 1.13
N THR A 235 -24.01 -6.99 0.44
CA THR A 235 -25.08 -7.54 -0.41
C THR A 235 -25.82 -8.69 0.27
N ASP A 236 -25.22 -9.29 1.30
CA ASP A 236 -25.84 -10.37 2.07
C ASP A 236 -26.80 -9.80 3.12
N LYS A 237 -28.10 -9.92 2.86
CA LYS A 237 -29.16 -9.48 3.78
C LYS A 237 -29.35 -10.43 4.97
N SER A 238 -28.71 -11.60 4.94
CA SER A 238 -28.77 -12.59 6.02
C SER A 238 -27.60 -12.46 6.99
N ASP A 239 -26.65 -11.56 6.71
CA ASP A 239 -25.50 -11.32 7.57
C ASP A 239 -25.97 -10.86 8.95
N LYS A 240 -25.39 -11.48 9.98
CA LYS A 240 -25.71 -11.21 11.39
C LYS A 240 -24.84 -10.08 11.94
N ALA A 241 -23.77 -9.71 11.22
CA ALA A 241 -22.90 -8.60 11.56
C ALA A 241 -23.16 -7.39 10.65
N THR A 242 -22.80 -6.21 11.11
CA THR A 242 -22.78 -5.01 10.27
C THR A 242 -21.66 -5.14 9.24
N SER A 243 -22.00 -4.96 7.97
CA SER A 243 -21.04 -4.99 6.87
C SER A 243 -20.77 -3.59 6.33
N TYR A 244 -19.55 -3.37 5.88
CA TYR A 244 -19.06 -2.09 5.38
C TYR A 244 -18.37 -2.30 4.03
N ALA A 245 -18.67 -1.45 3.07
CA ALA A 245 -17.93 -1.36 1.82
C ALA A 245 -17.61 0.11 1.54
N MET A 246 -16.34 0.40 1.36
CA MET A 246 -15.80 1.73 1.11
C MET A 246 -15.03 1.69 -0.19
N THR A 247 -15.28 2.66 -1.06
CA THR A 247 -14.53 2.82 -2.31
C THR A 247 -14.15 4.28 -2.47
N SER A 248 -12.89 4.52 -2.81
CA SER A 248 -12.43 5.87 -3.07
C SER A 248 -12.75 6.32 -4.48
N ILE A 249 -13.18 7.58 -4.59
CA ILE A 249 -13.29 8.33 -5.84
C ILE A 249 -12.14 9.35 -6.00
N SER A 250 -11.22 9.39 -5.03
CA SER A 250 -10.07 10.28 -5.02
C SER A 250 -8.81 9.55 -5.48
N ASP A 251 -7.97 10.22 -6.25
CA ASP A 251 -6.63 9.74 -6.58
C ASP A 251 -5.67 9.88 -5.38
N ASP A 252 -6.03 10.69 -4.37
CA ASP A 252 -5.25 10.98 -3.15
C ASP A 252 -5.67 10.19 -1.92
N ALA A 253 -6.52 9.17 -2.10
CA ALA A 253 -6.95 8.37 -0.99
C ALA A 253 -5.84 7.44 -0.46
N TRP A 254 -6.00 7.05 0.80
CA TRP A 254 -5.22 6.00 1.41
C TRP A 254 -6.06 5.26 2.45
N ILE A 255 -5.74 3.99 2.65
CA ILE A 255 -6.26 3.17 3.77
C ILE A 255 -5.06 2.62 4.51
N LYS A 256 -5.09 2.70 5.83
CA LYS A 256 -4.10 2.12 6.73
C LYS A 256 -4.81 1.14 7.66
N ALA A 257 -4.49 -0.13 7.51
CA ALA A 257 -4.94 -1.19 8.39
C ALA A 257 -3.83 -1.53 9.37
N VAL A 258 -4.12 -1.42 10.66
CA VAL A 258 -3.24 -1.79 11.76
C VAL A 258 -3.81 -3.04 12.42
N ILE A 259 -3.02 -4.11 12.41
CA ILE A 259 -3.35 -5.34 13.11
C ILE A 259 -2.76 -5.23 14.51
N ARG A 260 -3.57 -5.39 15.56
CA ARG A 260 -3.10 -5.44 16.95
C ARG A 260 -3.65 -6.69 17.62
N GLY A 261 -2.81 -7.71 17.78
CA GLY A 261 -3.27 -9.04 18.17
C GLY A 261 -4.25 -9.59 17.14
N ARG A 262 -5.50 -9.85 17.54
CA ARG A 262 -6.57 -10.33 16.64
C ARG A 262 -7.50 -9.24 16.09
N MET A 263 -7.26 -7.98 16.45
CA MET A 263 -8.11 -6.87 16.04
C MET A 263 -7.54 -6.14 14.83
N LEU A 264 -8.40 -5.81 13.87
CA LEU A 264 -8.10 -5.00 12.71
C LEU A 264 -8.64 -3.57 12.92
N PHE A 265 -7.74 -2.60 13.00
CA PHE A 265 -8.08 -1.18 13.06
C PHE A 265 -7.84 -0.56 11.69
N VAL A 266 -8.84 0.11 11.13
CA VAL A 266 -8.74 0.71 9.79
C VAL A 266 -8.91 2.22 9.89
N GLU A 267 -7.89 2.94 9.42
CA GLU A 267 -7.88 4.38 9.23
C GLU A 267 -7.90 4.68 7.73
N TRP A 268 -8.52 5.78 7.32
CA TRP A 268 -8.57 6.19 5.92
C TRP A 268 -8.46 7.70 5.79
N SER A 269 -8.11 8.16 4.58
CA SER A 269 -8.04 9.59 4.26
C SER A 269 -9.39 10.30 4.51
N PRO A 270 -9.44 11.57 4.93
CA PRO A 270 -10.67 12.21 5.40
C PRO A 270 -11.72 12.48 4.31
N THR A 271 -11.36 12.43 3.03
CA THR A 271 -12.24 12.84 1.91
C THR A 271 -12.19 11.86 0.75
N GLY A 272 -13.23 11.88 -0.09
CA GLY A 272 -13.28 11.13 -1.34
C GLY A 272 -13.72 9.67 -1.21
N TRP A 273 -14.59 9.36 -0.24
CA TRP A 273 -15.09 8.01 0.01
C TRP A 273 -16.58 7.89 -0.27
N LEU A 274 -16.94 6.84 -0.99
CA LEU A 274 -18.30 6.33 -1.07
C LEU A 274 -18.41 5.14 -0.14
N THR A 275 -19.34 5.21 0.80
CA THR A 275 -19.55 4.18 1.83
C THR A 275 -20.93 3.56 1.68
N LYS A 276 -20.99 2.23 1.70
CA LYS A 276 -22.21 1.45 1.81
C LYS A 276 -22.15 0.64 3.10
N VAL A 277 -23.26 0.64 3.84
CA VAL A 277 -23.40 -0.10 5.10
C VAL A 277 -24.56 -1.09 4.95
N GLY A 278 -24.30 -2.35 5.29
CA GLY A 278 -25.32 -3.39 5.45
C GLY A 278 -25.62 -3.56 6.94
N PHE A 279 -26.89 -3.46 7.32
CA PHE A 279 -27.32 -3.67 8.70
C PHE A 279 -27.90 -5.07 8.85
N PRO A 280 -27.69 -5.73 10.01
CA PRO A 280 -28.29 -7.02 10.28
C PRO A 280 -29.83 -6.90 10.30
N PRO A 281 -30.55 -7.97 9.94
CA PRO A 281 -32.00 -7.96 9.97
C PRO A 281 -32.52 -7.67 11.38
N GLN A 282 -33.40 -6.69 11.50
CA GLN A 282 -34.05 -6.39 12.77
C GLN A 282 -34.88 -7.60 13.21
N ALA A 283 -34.74 -8.00 14.47
CA ALA A 283 -35.61 -9.03 15.03
C ALA A 283 -37.07 -8.56 14.88
N PRO A 284 -38.01 -9.44 14.47
CA PRO A 284 -39.40 -9.05 14.36
C PRO A 284 -39.86 -8.53 15.73
N GLU A 285 -40.42 -7.32 15.73
CA GLU A 285 -41.05 -6.76 16.94
C GLU A 285 -42.05 -7.80 17.44
N LYS A 286 -41.86 -8.26 18.69
CA LYS A 286 -42.85 -9.09 19.36
C LYS A 286 -44.12 -8.24 19.51
N LYS A 287 -45.10 -8.48 18.65
CA LYS A 287 -46.47 -7.98 18.80
C LYS A 287 -47.15 -8.66 19.97
#